data_AF-A0A834LLL1-F1
#
_entry.id   AF-A0A834LLL1-F1
#
_cell.length_a   1.000
_cell.length_b   1.000
_cell.length_c   1.000
_cell.angle_alpha   90.00
_cell.angle_beta   90.00
_cell.angle_gamma   90.00
#
_symmetry.space_group_name_H-M   'P 1'
#
loop_
_entity.id
_entity.type
_entity.pdbx_description
1 polymer ?
#
loop_
_entity_poly.entity_id
_entity_poly.type
_entity_poly.pdbx_seq_one_letter_code
_entity_poly.pdbx_strand_id
1 'polypeptide(L)'
;MDLSQEIDDYIKESIEHALGLPVSTQTLESKLNASEAACNRLRQQCLYLQTRLKEKDDVIDRSRAESCMNAQALKKFVEENQKLAKECESLLGQCRRWENECSLYDHDREALMDFGNEADERAKEAEVRVHELEGELRRVVDELQFYKHQCEMQSAVRRADWGVISSGDDGGVDGDLFYFCGSGLDWIRDRVGPLLGLGVYRAEPNRVDSSGEGSAVEQLLLDSLITTMVGNDEVTSTAHAFLQANSGVDVCQKLLNTWNSLRPSTRKILALAAEVKTLENDKEHLRFNLARAEEEVKVLFEENEVLHKENKRLLRHQKERCHPGSSEKRTGSASAKGNKRKTSPLTSSPIEGKINFGDGDSPRKPLSPLLHNSPESRMHKK
;
A
#
# COMPACT_ATOMS: atom_id res chain seq x y z
N MET A 1 35.41 -32.88 97.34
CA MET A 1 34.46 -32.67 96.23
C MET A 1 34.25 -34.04 95.67
N ASP A 2 33.14 -34.67 96.01
CA ASP A 2 32.88 -36.04 95.59
C ASP A 2 32.58 -36.02 94.09
N LEU A 3 33.38 -36.76 93.32
CA LEU A 3 33.15 -36.94 91.90
C LEU A 3 31.89 -37.80 91.71
N SER A 4 31.19 -37.60 90.60
CA SER A 4 30.07 -38.47 90.24
C SER A 4 30.56 -39.91 90.13
N GLN A 5 29.77 -40.87 90.62
CA GLN A 5 30.08 -42.30 90.54
C GLN A 5 30.48 -42.73 89.11
N GLU A 6 29.81 -42.16 88.10
CA GLU A 6 30.07 -42.41 86.68
C GLU A 6 31.46 -41.93 86.23
N ILE A 7 31.96 -40.85 86.84
CA ILE A 7 33.29 -40.29 86.58
C ILE A 7 34.37 -41.10 87.32
N ASP A 8 34.10 -41.51 88.56
CA ASP A 8 35.01 -42.37 89.33
C ASP A 8 35.18 -43.75 88.68
N ASP A 9 34.09 -44.35 88.20
CA ASP A 9 34.11 -45.62 87.48
C ASP A 9 34.86 -45.49 86.13
N TYR A 10 34.67 -44.38 85.41
CA TYR A 10 35.42 -44.09 84.18
C TYR A 10 36.93 -43.89 84.42
N ILE A 11 37.31 -43.21 85.51
CA ILE A 11 38.72 -43.00 85.89
C ILE A 11 39.34 -44.34 86.28
N LYS A 12 38.66 -45.14 87.10
CA LYS A 12 39.11 -46.46 87.53
C LYS A 12 39.36 -47.39 86.33
N GLU A 13 38.40 -47.51 85.43
CA GLU A 13 38.54 -48.36 84.24
C GLU A 13 39.59 -47.84 83.25
N SER A 14 39.79 -46.52 83.18
CA SER A 14 40.86 -45.92 82.37
C SER A 14 42.25 -46.27 82.90
N ILE A 15 42.41 -46.31 84.24
CA ILE A 15 43.65 -46.74 84.91
C ILE A 15 43.86 -48.24 84.70
N GLU A 16 42.81 -49.06 84.89
CA GLU A 16 42.88 -50.51 84.68
C GLU A 16 43.27 -50.86 83.23
N HIS A 17 42.69 -50.18 82.24
CA HIS A 17 43.06 -50.33 80.83
C HIS A 17 44.51 -49.91 80.54
N ALA A 18 44.99 -48.81 81.12
CA ALA A 18 46.37 -48.35 80.95
C ALA A 18 47.41 -49.32 81.55
N LEU A 19 47.01 -50.09 82.55
CA LEU A 19 47.82 -51.15 83.17
C LEU A 19 47.75 -52.49 82.42
N GLY A 20 47.04 -52.56 81.28
CA GLY A 20 46.89 -53.76 80.47
C GLY A 20 45.88 -54.77 81.03
N LEU A 21 45.04 -54.38 81.99
CA LEU A 21 43.95 -55.21 82.49
C LEU A 21 42.77 -55.20 81.51
N PRO A 22 42.00 -56.31 81.42
CA PRO A 22 40.86 -56.40 80.52
C PRO A 22 39.79 -55.36 80.88
N VAL A 23 39.37 -54.59 79.88
CA VAL A 23 38.30 -53.58 80.02
C VAL A 23 36.99 -54.27 80.38
N SER A 24 36.19 -53.63 81.24
CA SER A 24 34.85 -54.13 81.57
C SER A 24 33.98 -54.23 80.31
N THR A 25 33.12 -55.24 80.27
CA THR A 25 32.16 -55.45 79.18
C THR A 25 31.22 -54.25 79.04
N GLN A 26 30.82 -53.64 80.16
CA GLN A 26 29.93 -52.50 80.22
C GLN A 26 30.50 -51.26 79.49
N THR A 27 31.80 -51.00 79.61
CA THR A 27 32.44 -49.87 78.92
C THR A 27 32.65 -50.13 77.44
N LEU A 28 32.90 -51.37 77.04
CA LEU A 28 32.93 -51.74 75.62
C LEU A 28 31.55 -51.58 74.97
N GLU A 29 30.49 -52.04 75.64
CA GLU A 29 29.10 -51.86 75.18
C GLU A 29 28.70 -50.39 75.09
N SER A 30 29.07 -49.59 76.09
CA SER A 30 28.80 -48.14 76.10
C SER A 30 29.49 -47.42 74.94
N LYS A 31 30.76 -47.75 74.68
CA LYS A 31 31.51 -47.20 73.53
C LYS A 31 30.96 -47.70 72.19
N LEU A 32 30.55 -48.96 72.10
CA LEU A 32 29.92 -49.52 70.90
C LEU A 32 28.61 -48.78 70.59
N ASN A 33 27.74 -48.62 71.58
CA ASN A 33 26.47 -47.90 71.46
C ASN A 33 26.69 -46.43 71.07
N ALA A 34 27.67 -45.76 71.68
CA ALA A 34 28.01 -44.38 71.35
C ALA A 34 28.53 -44.23 69.91
N SER A 35 29.37 -45.16 69.46
CA SER A 35 29.88 -45.23 68.09
C SER A 35 28.77 -45.51 67.08
N GLU A 36 27.88 -46.46 67.37
CA GLU A 36 26.73 -46.79 66.52
C GLU A 36 25.76 -45.61 66.41
N ALA A 37 25.48 -44.93 67.52
CA ALA A 37 24.67 -43.70 67.52
C ALA A 37 25.32 -42.58 66.69
N ALA A 38 26.65 -42.43 66.76
CA ALA A 38 27.37 -41.46 65.94
C ALA A 38 27.32 -41.83 64.44
N CYS A 39 27.50 -43.11 64.11
CA CYS A 39 27.39 -43.64 62.75
C CYS A 39 25.98 -43.42 62.17
N ASN A 40 24.94 -43.70 62.96
CA ASN A 40 23.55 -43.47 62.56
C ASN A 40 23.26 -41.98 62.32
N ARG A 41 23.76 -41.08 63.17
CA ARG A 41 23.66 -39.62 62.97
C ARG A 41 24.35 -39.16 61.68
N LEU A 42 25.57 -39.63 61.43
CA LEU A 42 26.31 -39.32 60.20
C LEU A 42 25.57 -39.84 58.96
N ARG A 43 25.06 -41.08 59.01
CA ARG A 43 24.28 -41.66 57.92
C ARG A 43 23.03 -40.84 57.62
N GLN A 44 22.30 -40.40 58.64
CA GLN A 44 21.13 -39.52 58.47
C GLN A 44 21.52 -38.18 57.84
N GLN A 45 22.63 -37.58 58.27
CA GLN A 45 23.14 -36.34 57.67
C GLN A 45 23.52 -36.52 56.20
N CYS A 46 24.21 -37.62 55.86
CA CYS A 46 24.56 -37.94 54.47
C CYS A 46 23.30 -38.09 53.60
N LEU A 47 22.27 -38.79 54.07
CA LEU A 47 21.01 -38.96 53.35
C LEU A 47 20.27 -37.62 53.15
N TYR A 48 20.26 -36.78 54.20
CA TYR A 48 19.69 -35.44 54.13
C TYR A 48 20.42 -34.56 53.10
N LEU A 49 21.75 -34.54 53.14
CA LEU A 49 22.57 -33.79 52.19
C LEU A 49 22.39 -34.29 50.76
N GLN A 50 22.30 -35.61 50.56
CA GLN A 50 22.05 -36.20 49.25
C GLN A 50 20.69 -35.78 48.68
N THR A 51 19.65 -35.76 49.52
CA THR A 51 18.31 -35.30 49.11
C THR A 51 18.35 -33.82 48.73
N ARG A 52 19.00 -32.98 49.54
CA ARG A 52 19.16 -31.55 49.25
C ARG A 52 19.99 -31.26 48.01
N LEU A 53 21.02 -32.07 47.74
CA LEU A 53 21.82 -31.93 46.52
C LEU A 53 20.94 -32.18 45.30
N LYS A 54 20.15 -33.27 45.32
CA LYS A 54 19.23 -33.60 44.23
C LYS A 54 18.18 -32.52 44.00
N GLU A 55 17.59 -31.98 45.07
CA GLU A 55 16.65 -30.85 44.97
C GLU A 55 17.30 -29.62 44.31
N LYS A 56 18.57 -29.34 44.61
CA LYS A 56 19.32 -28.23 44.01
C LYS A 56 19.65 -28.48 42.54
N ASP A 57 20.03 -29.71 42.19
CA ASP A 57 20.25 -30.11 40.79
C ASP A 57 18.97 -29.95 39.97
N ASP A 58 17.81 -30.39 40.49
CA ASP A 58 16.51 -30.23 39.84
C ASP A 58 16.15 -28.74 39.61
N VAL A 59 16.51 -27.85 40.54
CA VAL A 59 16.31 -26.40 40.38
C VAL A 59 17.23 -25.84 39.29
N ILE A 60 18.49 -26.27 39.25
CA ILE A 60 19.46 -25.84 38.23
C ILE A 60 18.99 -26.27 36.84
N ASP A 61 18.51 -27.50 36.69
CA ASP A 61 18.05 -28.01 35.40
C ASP A 61 16.80 -27.28 34.91
N ARG A 62 15.84 -26.99 35.80
CA ARG A 62 14.68 -26.14 35.46
C ARG A 62 15.11 -24.74 35.03
N SER A 63 16.00 -24.10 35.78
CA SER A 63 16.51 -22.77 35.43
C SER A 63 17.26 -22.76 34.09
N ARG A 64 18.04 -23.80 33.80
CA ARG A 64 18.72 -23.97 32.50
C ARG A 64 17.73 -24.13 31.36
N ALA A 65 16.69 -24.95 31.52
CA ALA A 65 15.66 -25.13 30.50
C ALA A 65 14.91 -23.82 30.20
N GLU A 66 14.50 -23.09 31.24
CA GLU A 66 13.85 -21.78 31.12
C GLU A 66 14.75 -20.76 30.41
N SER A 67 16.03 -20.66 30.84
CA SER A 67 17.01 -19.77 30.21
C SER A 67 17.25 -20.10 28.74
N CYS A 68 17.31 -21.39 28.39
CA CYS A 68 17.46 -21.85 27.01
C CYS A 68 16.25 -21.46 26.14
N MET A 69 15.03 -21.67 26.64
CA MET A 69 13.82 -21.26 25.93
C MET A 69 13.78 -19.73 25.73
N ASN A 70 14.11 -18.96 26.77
CA ASN A 70 14.17 -17.50 26.69
C ASN A 70 15.21 -17.02 25.67
N ALA A 71 16.40 -17.64 25.64
CA ALA A 71 17.44 -17.33 24.67
C ALA A 71 16.99 -17.61 23.22
N GLN A 72 16.26 -18.71 22.99
CA GLN A 72 15.70 -19.02 21.68
C GLN A 72 14.61 -18.03 21.25
N ALA A 73 13.74 -17.62 22.18
CA ALA A 73 12.72 -16.61 21.91
C ALA A 73 13.35 -15.25 21.54
N LEU A 74 14.35 -14.81 22.30
CA LEU A 74 15.11 -13.59 22.01
C LEU A 74 15.81 -13.67 20.65
N LYS A 75 16.41 -14.81 20.32
CA LYS A 75 17.05 -15.00 19.02
C LYS A 75 16.06 -14.81 17.86
N LYS A 76 14.88 -15.45 17.93
CA LYS A 76 13.82 -15.29 16.91
C LYS A 76 13.36 -13.84 16.78
N PHE A 77 13.15 -13.16 17.91
CA PHE A 77 12.77 -11.75 17.91
C PHE A 77 13.83 -10.84 17.25
N VAL A 78 15.12 -11.11 17.49
CA VAL A 78 16.21 -10.37 16.84
C VAL A 78 16.22 -10.63 15.33
N GLU A 79 16.04 -11.87 14.89
CA GLU A 79 15.98 -12.23 13.47
C GLU A 79 14.81 -11.54 12.75
N GLU A 80 13.63 -11.50 13.37
CA GLU A 80 12.45 -10.80 12.85
C GLU A 80 12.68 -9.27 12.76
N ASN A 81 13.25 -8.67 13.80
CA ASN A 81 13.60 -7.24 13.77
C ASN A 81 14.63 -6.91 12.68
N GLN A 82 15.62 -7.77 12.47
CA GLN A 82 16.57 -7.59 11.37
C GLN A 82 15.91 -7.71 10.00
N LYS A 83 14.92 -8.59 9.84
CA LYS A 83 14.14 -8.69 8.62
C LYS A 83 13.32 -7.42 8.38
N LEU A 84 12.63 -6.93 9.40
CA LEU A 84 11.87 -5.68 9.34
C LEU A 84 12.77 -4.48 9.00
N ALA A 85 13.96 -4.39 9.61
CA ALA A 85 14.92 -3.33 9.30
C ALA A 85 15.32 -3.30 7.82
N LYS A 86 15.58 -4.48 7.22
CA LYS A 86 15.90 -4.59 5.78
C LYS A 86 14.72 -4.19 4.90
N GLU A 87 13.50 -4.52 5.30
CA GLU A 87 12.28 -4.12 4.59
C GLU A 87 12.08 -2.60 4.65
N CYS A 88 12.28 -1.98 5.81
CA CYS A 88 12.30 -0.53 5.96
C CYS A 88 13.35 0.13 5.05
N GLU A 89 14.57 -0.41 4.98
CA GLU A 89 15.61 0.08 4.07
C GLU A 89 15.18 -0.01 2.60
N SER A 90 14.56 -1.12 2.20
CA SER A 90 14.03 -1.32 0.84
C SER A 90 12.93 -0.31 0.50
N LEU A 91 11.95 -0.14 1.39
CA LEU A 91 10.85 0.81 1.22
C LEU A 91 11.35 2.26 1.17
N LEU A 92 12.31 2.63 2.03
CA LEU A 92 12.96 3.94 1.97
C LEU A 92 13.70 4.14 0.64
N GLY A 93 14.36 3.09 0.13
CA GLY A 93 14.95 3.11 -1.20
C GLY A 93 13.91 3.36 -2.30
N GLN A 94 12.74 2.75 -2.20
CA GLN A 94 11.63 2.99 -3.13
C GLN A 94 11.11 4.43 -3.04
N CYS A 95 10.86 4.95 -1.83
CA CYS A 95 10.42 6.33 -1.63
C CYS A 95 11.38 7.33 -2.29
N ARG A 96 12.70 7.15 -2.09
CA ARG A 96 13.70 8.02 -2.74
C ARG A 96 13.65 7.95 -4.26
N ARG A 97 13.39 6.77 -4.85
CA ARG A 97 13.22 6.66 -6.30
C ARG A 97 12.01 7.46 -6.78
N TRP A 98 10.88 7.34 -6.08
CA TRP A 98 9.67 8.10 -6.42
C TRP A 98 9.82 9.60 -6.23
N GLU A 99 10.52 10.04 -5.18
CA GLU A 99 10.85 11.45 -4.98
C GLU A 99 11.66 12.01 -6.14
N ASN A 100 12.68 11.28 -6.61
CA ASN A 100 13.47 11.69 -7.77
C ASN A 100 12.63 11.74 -9.05
N GLU A 101 11.74 10.77 -9.24
CA GLU A 101 10.85 10.68 -10.39
C GLU A 101 9.83 11.84 -10.41
N CYS A 102 9.24 12.18 -9.26
CA CYS A 102 8.38 13.36 -9.10
C CYS A 102 9.13 14.66 -9.42
N SER A 103 10.35 14.82 -8.90
CA SER A 103 11.21 15.97 -9.19
C SER A 103 11.48 16.12 -10.68
N LEU A 104 11.69 15.00 -11.38
CA LEU A 104 11.89 15.00 -12.82
C LEU A 104 10.63 15.43 -13.59
N TYR A 105 9.45 14.97 -13.18
CA TYR A 105 8.18 15.43 -13.77
C TYR A 105 7.94 16.92 -13.53
N ASP A 106 8.25 17.43 -12.33
CA ASP A 106 8.15 18.86 -12.05
C ASP A 106 9.08 19.68 -12.95
N HIS A 107 10.32 19.21 -13.15
CA HIS A 107 11.27 19.85 -14.06
C HIS A 107 10.80 19.83 -15.52
N ASP A 108 10.30 18.68 -16.01
CA ASP A 108 9.78 18.57 -17.38
C ASP A 108 8.55 19.48 -17.59
N ARG A 109 7.67 19.60 -16.59
CA ARG A 109 6.51 20.50 -16.63
C ARG A 109 6.93 21.97 -16.72
N GLU A 110 7.92 22.37 -15.93
CA GLU A 110 8.47 23.74 -15.98
C GLU A 110 9.09 24.04 -17.35
N ALA A 111 9.91 23.12 -17.87
CA ALA A 111 10.52 23.29 -19.20
C ALA A 111 9.48 23.42 -20.32
N LEU A 112 8.38 22.65 -20.26
CA LEU A 112 7.29 22.77 -21.22
C LEU A 112 6.54 24.10 -21.10
N MET A 113 6.37 24.62 -19.88
CA MET A 113 5.75 25.91 -19.65
C MET A 113 6.60 27.05 -20.24
N ASP A 114 7.92 27.02 -20.03
CA ASP A 114 8.85 28.00 -20.58
C ASP A 114 8.86 27.96 -22.11
N PHE A 115 8.90 26.76 -22.70
CA PHE A 115 8.78 26.60 -24.15
C PHE A 115 7.47 27.19 -24.70
N GLY A 116 6.36 26.98 -23.99
CA GLY A 116 5.06 27.57 -24.35
C GLY A 116 5.09 29.10 -24.33
N ASN A 117 5.68 29.70 -23.30
CA ASN A 117 5.84 31.15 -23.19
C ASN A 117 6.71 31.71 -24.32
N GLU A 118 7.82 31.05 -24.66
CA GLU A 118 8.70 31.44 -25.76
C GLU A 118 8.03 31.31 -27.13
N ALA A 119 7.21 30.29 -27.33
CA ALA A 119 6.45 30.11 -28.56
C ALA A 119 5.36 31.19 -28.72
N ASP A 120 4.63 31.50 -27.66
CA ASP A 120 3.64 32.58 -27.63
C ASP A 120 4.28 33.94 -27.93
N GLU A 121 5.46 34.21 -27.36
CA GLU A 121 6.13 35.48 -27.60
C GLU A 121 6.67 35.61 -29.03
N ARG A 122 7.20 34.52 -29.61
CA ARG A 122 7.54 34.50 -31.04
C ARG A 122 6.32 34.68 -31.95
N ALA A 123 5.16 34.15 -31.58
CA ALA A 123 3.93 34.34 -32.33
C ALA A 123 3.50 35.82 -32.31
N LYS A 124 3.50 36.45 -31.13
CA LYS A 124 3.19 37.89 -31.01
C LYS A 124 4.16 38.75 -31.81
N GLU A 125 5.46 38.47 -31.76
CA GLU A 125 6.45 39.20 -32.57
C GLU A 125 6.15 39.06 -34.09
N ALA A 126 5.77 37.87 -34.55
CA ALA A 126 5.41 37.65 -35.95
C ALA A 126 4.13 38.40 -36.32
N GLU A 127 3.12 38.40 -35.45
CA GLU A 127 1.89 39.18 -35.64
C GLU A 127 2.18 40.68 -35.76
N VAL A 128 3.02 41.23 -34.89
CA VAL A 128 3.45 42.64 -34.96
C VAL A 128 4.12 42.95 -36.29
N ARG A 129 5.06 42.11 -36.74
CA ARG A 129 5.75 42.29 -38.04
C ARG A 129 4.78 42.24 -39.23
N VAL A 130 3.78 41.35 -39.19
CA VAL A 130 2.74 41.29 -40.24
C VAL A 130 1.94 42.59 -40.26
N HIS A 131 1.49 43.08 -39.11
CA HIS A 131 0.75 44.34 -39.03
C HIS A 131 1.58 45.53 -39.55
N GLU A 132 2.88 45.58 -39.27
CA GLU A 132 3.79 46.59 -39.80
C GLU A 132 3.90 46.53 -41.33
N LEU A 133 4.11 45.32 -41.89
CA LEU A 133 4.19 45.10 -43.33
C LEU A 133 2.86 45.37 -44.05
N GLU A 134 1.72 45.04 -43.45
CA GLU A 134 0.40 45.39 -43.98
C GLU A 134 0.20 46.92 -44.03
N GLY A 135 0.70 47.64 -43.01
CA GLY A 135 0.74 49.10 -43.00
C GLY A 135 1.61 49.68 -44.11
N GLU A 136 2.79 49.10 -44.33
CA GLU A 136 3.68 49.46 -45.46
C GLU A 136 3.03 49.20 -46.81
N LEU A 137 2.46 48.01 -47.01
CA LEU A 137 1.77 47.65 -48.25
C LEU A 137 0.64 48.61 -48.56
N ARG A 138 -0.16 48.99 -47.55
CA ARG A 138 -1.23 49.98 -47.71
C ARG A 138 -0.70 51.31 -48.22
N ARG A 139 0.38 51.83 -47.63
CA ARG A 139 1.02 53.08 -48.09
C ARG A 139 1.46 52.99 -49.55
N VAL A 140 2.13 51.90 -49.93
CA VAL A 140 2.60 51.70 -51.31
C VAL A 140 1.43 51.57 -52.29
N VAL A 141 0.35 50.88 -51.91
CA VAL A 141 -0.86 50.77 -52.74
C VAL A 141 -1.52 52.13 -52.94
N ASP A 142 -1.63 52.95 -51.89
CA ASP A 142 -2.19 54.30 -51.96
C ASP A 142 -1.33 55.20 -52.87
N GLU A 143 0.00 55.13 -52.77
CA GLU A 143 0.93 55.84 -53.67
C GLU A 143 0.78 55.39 -55.13
N LEU A 144 0.69 54.08 -55.39
CA LEU A 144 0.46 53.55 -56.74
C LEU A 144 -0.88 54.01 -57.31
N GLN A 145 -1.93 54.03 -56.50
CA GLN A 145 -3.22 54.57 -56.91
C GLN A 145 -3.11 56.06 -57.25
N PHE A 146 -2.41 56.85 -56.45
CA PHE A 146 -2.17 58.26 -56.73
C PHE A 146 -1.48 58.45 -58.10
N TYR A 147 -0.38 57.74 -58.36
CA TYR A 147 0.32 57.82 -59.64
C TYR A 147 -0.53 57.33 -60.81
N LYS A 148 -1.33 56.26 -60.62
CA LYS A 148 -2.27 55.78 -61.63
C LYS A 148 -3.27 56.87 -62.03
N HIS A 149 -3.91 57.53 -61.06
CA HIS A 149 -4.84 58.63 -61.34
C HIS A 149 -4.15 59.79 -62.08
N GLN A 150 -2.91 60.11 -61.72
CA GLN A 150 -2.13 61.15 -62.39
C GLN A 150 -1.85 60.79 -63.87
N CYS A 151 -1.43 59.56 -64.15
CA CYS A 151 -1.24 59.05 -65.51
C CYS A 151 -2.55 59.04 -66.31
N GLU A 152 -3.65 58.63 -65.70
CA GLU A 152 -4.97 58.61 -66.32
C GLU A 152 -5.43 60.04 -66.69
N MET A 153 -5.29 61.02 -65.79
CA MET A 153 -5.55 62.43 -66.09
C MET A 153 -4.69 62.95 -67.25
N GLN A 154 -3.38 62.65 -67.25
CA GLN A 154 -2.49 63.06 -68.34
C GLN A 154 -2.87 62.38 -69.68
N SER A 155 -3.31 61.12 -69.64
CA SER A 155 -3.79 60.41 -70.83
C SER A 155 -5.11 60.97 -71.37
N ALA A 156 -6.00 61.44 -70.50
CA ALA A 156 -7.26 62.06 -70.87
C ALA A 156 -7.03 63.45 -71.49
N VAL A 157 -6.08 64.22 -70.95
CA VAL A 157 -5.64 65.51 -71.52
C VAL A 157 -5.03 65.30 -72.91
N ARG A 158 -4.18 64.28 -73.11
CA ARG A 158 -3.61 63.96 -74.44
C ARG A 158 -4.65 63.42 -75.42
N ARG A 159 -5.69 62.70 -74.95
CA ARG A 159 -6.81 62.26 -75.80
C ARG A 159 -7.71 63.40 -76.25
N ALA A 160 -7.84 64.47 -75.47
CA ALA A 160 -8.55 65.69 -75.88
C ALA A 160 -7.80 66.47 -76.99
N ASP A 161 -6.48 66.28 -77.09
CA ASP A 161 -5.62 66.95 -78.06
C ASP A 161 -5.51 66.19 -79.41
N TRP A 162 -5.82 64.89 -79.44
CA TRP A 162 -5.72 64.01 -80.63
C TRP A 162 -7.06 63.67 -81.29
N GLY A 163 -8.03 64.56 -81.20
CA GLY A 163 -9.34 64.40 -81.82
C GLY A 163 -9.41 64.72 -83.31
N VAL A 164 -8.59 64.11 -84.20
CA VAL A 164 -8.91 63.94 -85.64
C VAL A 164 -8.18 62.71 -86.23
N ILE A 165 -8.96 61.87 -86.95
CA ILE A 165 -8.62 60.78 -87.89
C ILE A 165 -8.75 59.32 -87.39
N SER A 166 -10.01 58.87 -87.41
CA SER A 166 -10.60 57.69 -88.10
C SER A 166 -9.87 56.35 -88.33
N SER A 167 -10.63 55.29 -87.97
CA SER A 167 -11.00 54.07 -88.73
C SER A 167 -9.97 52.99 -89.04
N GLY A 168 -10.34 51.73 -88.73
CA GLY A 168 -9.75 50.52 -89.33
C GLY A 168 -10.09 49.24 -88.57
N ASP A 169 -10.80 48.33 -89.25
CA ASP A 169 -11.37 47.06 -88.81
C ASP A 169 -10.39 45.92 -88.45
N ASP A 170 -11.02 44.91 -87.81
CA ASP A 170 -10.79 43.46 -87.89
C ASP A 170 -9.68 42.75 -87.09
N GLY A 171 -10.12 41.64 -86.45
CA GLY A 171 -9.27 40.49 -86.13
C GLY A 171 -9.53 39.87 -84.75
N GLY A 172 -10.47 38.93 -84.67
CA GLY A 172 -10.70 38.11 -83.48
C GLY A 172 -9.58 37.10 -83.22
N VAL A 173 -9.47 36.67 -81.96
CA VAL A 173 -9.02 35.32 -81.60
C VAL A 173 -9.68 34.88 -80.30
N ASP A 174 -10.20 33.66 -80.35
CA ASP A 174 -10.75 32.87 -79.27
C ASP A 174 -9.80 32.74 -78.06
N GLY A 175 -10.42 32.62 -76.88
CA GLY A 175 -9.74 32.39 -75.61
C GLY A 175 -10.72 31.92 -74.55
N ASP A 176 -11.40 30.81 -74.83
CA ASP A 176 -12.04 29.97 -73.83
C ASP A 176 -11.08 29.71 -72.66
N LEU A 177 -11.48 30.04 -71.43
CA LEU A 177 -11.22 29.17 -70.28
C LEU A 177 -12.16 29.46 -69.09
N PHE A 178 -13.20 28.63 -69.04
CA PHE A 178 -13.80 28.02 -67.84
C PHE A 178 -14.42 28.93 -66.76
N TYR A 179 -15.74 29.10 -66.90
CA TYR A 179 -16.69 29.03 -65.79
C TYR A 179 -16.62 27.65 -65.12
N PHE A 180 -16.47 27.61 -63.80
CA PHE A 180 -16.97 26.51 -62.97
C PHE A 180 -17.82 27.10 -61.86
N CYS A 181 -19.12 27.15 -62.09
CA CYS A 181 -20.14 27.38 -61.07
C CYS A 181 -21.17 26.25 -61.23
N GLY A 182 -21.45 25.54 -60.13
CA GLY A 182 -22.50 24.53 -60.03
C GLY A 182 -22.17 23.50 -58.95
N SER A 183 -22.62 23.68 -57.71
CA SER A 183 -23.92 23.23 -57.18
C SER A 183 -24.06 21.71 -57.10
N GLY A 184 -24.03 21.18 -55.87
CA GLY A 184 -24.24 19.78 -55.53
C GLY A 184 -24.76 19.65 -54.10
N LEU A 185 -25.96 20.15 -53.85
CA LEU A 185 -26.80 19.79 -52.70
C LEU A 185 -28.15 19.31 -53.24
N ASP A 186 -28.71 18.32 -52.54
CA ASP A 186 -30.00 17.65 -52.70
C ASP A 186 -30.07 16.40 -53.59
N TRP A 187 -30.10 15.23 -52.92
CA TRP A 187 -31.06 14.17 -53.25
C TRP A 187 -31.46 13.31 -52.01
N ILE A 188 -32.79 13.27 -51.76
CA ILE A 188 -33.66 12.20 -51.17
C ILE A 188 -33.34 11.76 -49.72
N ARG A 189 -34.15 11.93 -48.65
CA ARG A 189 -35.61 12.04 -48.36
C ARG A 189 -36.52 10.98 -48.99
N ASP A 190 -36.63 9.81 -48.35
CA ASP A 190 -37.85 9.31 -47.67
C ASP A 190 -37.80 7.78 -47.50
N ARG A 191 -38.07 7.28 -46.27
CA ARG A 191 -39.17 6.32 -46.01
C ARG A 191 -39.38 6.06 -44.50
N VAL A 192 -40.54 6.52 -44.02
CA VAL A 192 -41.30 6.10 -42.82
C VAL A 192 -41.90 4.69 -43.10
N GLY A 193 -42.13 3.72 -42.20
CA GLY A 193 -42.34 3.74 -40.74
C GLY A 193 -42.48 2.31 -40.14
N PRO A 194 -43.15 2.13 -38.97
CA PRO A 194 -42.83 1.10 -37.97
C PRO A 194 -43.87 -0.03 -37.80
N LEU A 195 -43.49 -1.13 -37.11
CA LEU A 195 -44.43 -2.13 -36.57
C LEU A 195 -44.06 -2.58 -35.13
N LEU A 196 -45.07 -2.52 -34.26
CA LEU A 196 -45.11 -2.91 -32.85
C LEU A 196 -45.41 -4.41 -32.69
N GLY A 197 -45.06 -4.98 -31.52
CA GLY A 197 -45.60 -6.27 -31.07
C GLY A 197 -45.00 -6.79 -29.76
N LEU A 198 -45.59 -6.41 -28.62
CA LEU A 198 -45.37 -7.00 -27.29
C LEU A 198 -46.31 -8.21 -27.08
N GLY A 199 -45.83 -9.24 -26.37
CA GLY A 199 -46.64 -10.35 -25.88
C GLY A 199 -46.08 -10.95 -24.58
N VAL A 200 -46.89 -10.90 -23.52
CA VAL A 200 -46.65 -11.41 -22.15
C VAL A 200 -47.50 -12.66 -21.95
N TYR A 201 -46.98 -13.71 -21.29
CA TYR A 201 -47.78 -14.82 -20.78
C TYR A 201 -47.56 -15.06 -19.27
N ARG A 202 -48.68 -15.33 -18.60
CA ARG A 202 -48.92 -15.50 -17.15
C ARG A 202 -48.99 -17.00 -16.82
N ALA A 203 -48.53 -17.39 -15.63
CA ALA A 203 -48.61 -18.75 -15.07
C ALA A 203 -49.68 -18.86 -13.95
N GLU A 204 -50.25 -20.05 -13.76
CA GLU A 204 -50.99 -20.47 -12.56
C GLU A 204 -50.59 -21.91 -12.15
N PRO A 205 -50.58 -22.25 -10.84
CA PRO A 205 -50.39 -23.62 -10.36
C PRO A 205 -51.65 -24.22 -9.71
N ASN A 206 -51.79 -25.54 -9.78
CA ASN A 206 -52.84 -26.32 -9.10
C ASN A 206 -52.21 -27.23 -8.02
N ARG A 207 -52.86 -27.37 -6.86
CA ARG A 207 -52.54 -28.29 -5.75
C ARG A 207 -53.81 -29.01 -5.31
N VAL A 208 -53.73 -30.32 -5.03
CA VAL A 208 -54.69 -31.08 -4.18
C VAL A 208 -53.94 -32.20 -3.42
N ASP A 209 -54.39 -32.43 -2.19
CA ASP A 209 -53.83 -33.21 -1.06
C ASP A 209 -54.08 -34.74 -1.10
N SER A 210 -53.29 -35.54 -0.35
CA SER A 210 -53.74 -36.28 0.86
C SER A 210 -52.83 -37.44 1.32
N SER A 211 -52.27 -37.27 2.52
CA SER A 211 -52.16 -38.19 3.68
C SER A 211 -51.82 -39.69 3.51
N GLY A 212 -50.66 -40.06 4.06
CA GLY A 212 -50.09 -41.42 4.17
C GLY A 212 -48.60 -41.43 3.80
N GLU A 213 -48.26 -40.60 2.82
CA GLU A 213 -46.92 -40.37 2.27
C GLU A 213 -46.24 -39.12 2.84
N GLY A 214 -46.78 -38.54 3.91
CA GLY A 214 -46.34 -37.24 4.43
C GLY A 214 -44.84 -37.17 4.75
N SER A 215 -44.28 -38.21 5.38
CA SER A 215 -42.85 -38.23 5.75
C SER A 215 -41.91 -38.42 4.55
N ALA A 216 -42.31 -39.23 3.56
CA ALA A 216 -41.49 -39.47 2.36
C ALA A 216 -41.56 -38.30 1.38
N VAL A 217 -42.76 -37.72 1.20
CA VAL A 217 -42.98 -36.52 0.39
C VAL A 217 -42.31 -35.30 1.03
N GLU A 218 -42.41 -35.13 2.34
CA GLU A 218 -41.69 -34.09 3.07
C GLU A 218 -40.17 -34.22 2.89
N GLN A 219 -39.62 -35.43 3.01
CA GLN A 219 -38.18 -35.69 2.78
C GLN A 219 -37.75 -35.42 1.33
N LEU A 220 -38.56 -35.79 0.34
CA LEU A 220 -38.28 -35.51 -1.07
C LEU A 220 -38.33 -34.01 -1.40
N LEU A 221 -39.30 -33.29 -0.82
CA LEU A 221 -39.40 -31.84 -0.95
C LEU A 221 -38.21 -31.14 -0.27
N LEU A 222 -37.77 -31.64 0.88
CA LEU A 222 -36.60 -31.11 1.61
C LEU A 222 -35.31 -31.36 0.82
N ASP A 223 -35.11 -32.56 0.28
CA ASP A 223 -33.96 -32.91 -0.55
C ASP A 223 -33.93 -32.09 -1.85
N SER A 224 -35.09 -31.85 -2.46
CA SER A 224 -35.23 -30.96 -3.62
C SER A 224 -34.88 -29.52 -3.27
N LEU A 225 -35.39 -28.99 -2.16
CA LEU A 225 -35.14 -27.61 -1.71
C LEU A 225 -33.66 -27.37 -1.43
N ILE A 226 -33.03 -28.26 -0.66
CA ILE A 226 -31.59 -28.19 -0.35
C ILE A 226 -30.75 -28.28 -1.63
N THR A 227 -31.17 -29.10 -2.59
CA THR A 227 -30.50 -29.22 -3.88
C THR A 227 -30.63 -27.95 -4.72
N THR A 228 -31.80 -27.32 -4.74
CA THR A 228 -32.03 -26.04 -5.43
C THR A 228 -31.25 -24.89 -4.79
N MET A 229 -31.11 -24.87 -3.46
CA MET A 229 -30.48 -23.75 -2.74
C MET A 229 -28.96 -23.83 -2.64
N VAL A 230 -28.36 -25.02 -2.61
CA VAL A 230 -26.96 -25.21 -2.18
C VAL A 230 -25.98 -25.55 -3.32
N GLY A 231 -26.45 -25.71 -4.57
CA GLY A 231 -25.57 -26.14 -5.67
C GLY A 231 -25.03 -27.57 -5.45
N ASN A 232 -24.30 -28.12 -6.43
CA ASN A 232 -24.16 -29.58 -6.53
C ASN A 232 -22.83 -30.21 -6.08
N ASP A 233 -21.64 -29.60 -6.22
CA ASP A 233 -20.42 -30.43 -6.16
C ASP A 233 -19.28 -30.01 -5.23
N GLU A 234 -19.06 -28.73 -4.91
CA GLU A 234 -17.88 -28.32 -4.11
C GLU A 234 -18.06 -28.56 -2.59
N VAL A 235 -19.31 -28.62 -2.15
CA VAL A 235 -19.80 -28.64 -0.78
C VAL A 235 -19.47 -29.96 -0.04
N THR A 236 -19.37 -31.07 -0.78
CA THR A 236 -19.16 -32.41 -0.20
C THR A 236 -17.74 -32.60 0.35
N SER A 237 -16.74 -31.96 -0.26
CA SER A 237 -15.34 -32.00 0.18
C SER A 237 -15.16 -31.24 1.50
N THR A 238 -15.79 -30.07 1.61
CA THR A 238 -15.77 -29.20 2.80
C THR A 238 -16.33 -29.91 4.04
N ALA A 239 -17.47 -30.60 3.91
CA ALA A 239 -18.04 -31.39 5.01
C ALA A 239 -17.12 -32.52 5.48
N HIS A 240 -16.52 -33.26 4.54
CA HIS A 240 -15.64 -34.38 4.89
C HIS A 240 -14.37 -33.89 5.59
N ALA A 241 -13.75 -32.82 5.08
CA ALA A 241 -12.60 -32.19 5.70
C ALA A 241 -12.91 -31.66 7.11
N PHE A 242 -14.09 -31.06 7.30
CA PHE A 242 -14.56 -30.59 8.59
C PHE A 242 -14.74 -31.72 9.62
N LEU A 243 -15.38 -32.83 9.22
CA LEU A 243 -15.54 -33.99 10.10
C LEU A 243 -14.20 -34.63 10.45
N GLN A 244 -13.25 -34.66 9.52
CA GLN A 244 -11.90 -35.17 9.75
C GLN A 244 -11.12 -34.28 10.73
N ALA A 245 -11.19 -32.96 10.57
CA ALA A 245 -10.58 -31.99 11.49
C ALA A 245 -11.19 -32.05 12.90
N ASN A 246 -12.45 -32.46 13.02
CA ASN A 246 -13.16 -32.59 14.29
C ASN A 246 -13.35 -34.05 14.76
N SER A 247 -12.51 -34.98 14.29
CA SER A 247 -12.57 -36.42 14.63
C SER A 247 -12.43 -36.72 16.14
N GLY A 248 -11.86 -35.79 16.92
CA GLY A 248 -11.82 -35.88 18.38
C GLY A 248 -13.19 -35.74 19.07
N VAL A 249 -14.23 -35.34 18.34
CA VAL A 249 -15.62 -35.28 18.83
C VAL A 249 -16.34 -36.57 18.45
N ASP A 250 -16.83 -37.33 19.44
CA ASP A 250 -17.47 -38.64 19.25
C ASP A 250 -18.57 -38.65 18.17
N VAL A 251 -19.33 -37.56 18.06
CA VAL A 251 -20.41 -37.41 17.07
C VAL A 251 -19.84 -37.24 15.66
N CYS A 252 -18.78 -36.44 15.49
CA CYS A 252 -18.12 -36.24 14.20
C CYS A 252 -17.42 -37.53 13.72
N GLN A 253 -16.81 -38.28 14.63
CA GLN A 253 -16.20 -39.58 14.31
C GLN A 253 -17.24 -40.62 13.86
N LYS A 254 -18.40 -40.69 14.53
CA LYS A 254 -19.51 -41.58 14.14
C LYS A 254 -20.11 -41.20 12.77
N LEU A 255 -20.26 -39.89 12.51
CA LEU A 255 -20.72 -39.37 11.22
C LEU A 255 -19.71 -39.66 10.10
N LEU A 256 -18.41 -39.54 10.39
CA LEU A 256 -17.34 -39.85 9.43
C LEU A 256 -17.32 -41.35 9.07
N ASN A 257 -17.47 -42.24 10.07
CA ASN A 257 -17.52 -43.68 9.84
C ASN A 257 -18.76 -44.13 9.04
N THR A 258 -19.84 -43.36 9.09
CA THR A 258 -21.10 -43.62 8.36
C THR A 258 -21.26 -42.75 7.11
N TRP A 259 -20.22 -42.00 6.71
CA TRP A 259 -20.29 -41.00 5.64
C TRP A 259 -20.92 -41.52 4.34
N ASN A 260 -20.49 -42.70 3.89
CA ASN A 260 -20.96 -43.31 2.64
C ASN A 260 -22.43 -43.75 2.68
N SER A 261 -23.00 -43.96 3.87
CA SER A 261 -24.42 -44.28 4.05
C SER A 261 -25.29 -43.04 4.34
N LEU A 262 -24.69 -41.86 4.52
CA LEU A 262 -25.44 -40.61 4.67
C LEU A 262 -26.10 -40.20 3.36
N ARG A 263 -27.31 -39.64 3.47
CA ARG A 263 -28.03 -39.08 2.32
C ARG A 263 -27.30 -37.83 1.78
N PRO A 264 -27.40 -37.54 0.48
CA PRO A 264 -26.78 -36.36 -0.12
C PRO A 264 -27.16 -35.03 0.55
N SER A 265 -28.43 -34.87 0.94
CA SER A 265 -28.91 -33.68 1.67
C SER A 265 -28.28 -33.54 3.05
N THR A 266 -28.10 -34.64 3.78
CA THR A 266 -27.39 -34.65 5.07
C THR A 266 -25.95 -34.20 4.92
N ARG A 267 -25.26 -34.65 3.86
CA ARG A 267 -23.88 -34.19 3.55
C ARG A 267 -23.82 -32.69 3.24
N LYS A 268 -24.82 -32.16 2.52
CA LYS A 268 -24.95 -30.71 2.24
C LYS A 268 -25.19 -29.90 3.51
N ILE A 269 -26.06 -30.37 4.42
CA ILE A 269 -26.28 -29.70 5.72
C ILE A 269 -25.00 -29.69 6.55
N LEU A 270 -24.25 -30.79 6.57
CA LEU A 270 -22.96 -30.86 7.29
C LEU A 270 -21.93 -29.88 6.73
N ALA A 271 -21.93 -29.66 5.42
CA ALA A 271 -21.05 -28.68 4.80
C ALA A 271 -21.45 -27.25 5.16
N LEU A 272 -22.74 -26.94 5.14
CA LEU A 272 -23.24 -25.64 5.61
C LEU A 272 -22.90 -25.42 7.08
N ALA A 273 -23.01 -26.45 7.92
CA ALA A 273 -22.59 -26.36 9.32
C ALA A 273 -21.08 -26.10 9.46
N ALA A 274 -20.26 -26.72 8.60
CA ALA A 274 -18.82 -26.45 8.53
C ALA A 274 -18.53 -25.00 8.14
N GLU A 275 -19.19 -24.47 7.10
CA GLU A 275 -19.06 -23.08 6.65
C GLU A 275 -19.52 -22.08 7.71
N VAL A 276 -20.64 -22.37 8.39
CA VAL A 276 -21.10 -21.53 9.51
C VAL A 276 -20.04 -21.49 10.60
N LYS A 277 -19.41 -22.63 10.92
CA LYS A 277 -18.34 -22.68 11.94
C LYS A 277 -17.09 -21.91 11.51
N THR A 278 -16.68 -21.98 10.25
CA THR A 278 -15.55 -21.19 9.75
C THR A 278 -15.87 -19.70 9.76
N LEU A 279 -17.08 -19.31 9.33
CA LEU A 279 -17.53 -17.92 9.35
C LEU A 279 -17.66 -17.35 10.76
N GLU A 280 -18.04 -18.18 11.75
CA GLU A 280 -18.02 -17.79 13.16
C GLU A 280 -16.61 -17.43 13.63
N ASN A 281 -15.62 -18.28 13.31
CA ASN A 281 -14.22 -18.01 13.66
C ASN A 281 -13.71 -16.76 12.94
N ASP A 282 -13.99 -16.61 11.64
CA ASP A 282 -13.59 -15.44 10.85
C ASP A 282 -14.22 -14.15 11.41
N LYS A 283 -15.49 -14.20 11.82
CA LYS A 283 -16.17 -13.09 12.48
C LYS A 283 -15.49 -12.69 13.80
N GLU A 284 -15.02 -13.64 14.59
CA GLU A 284 -14.27 -13.36 15.81
C GLU A 284 -12.90 -12.74 15.51
N HIS A 285 -12.19 -13.26 14.50
CA HIS A 285 -10.93 -12.67 14.02
C HIS A 285 -11.12 -11.24 13.52
N LEU A 286 -12.16 -10.97 12.73
CA LEU A 286 -12.48 -9.64 12.23
C LEU A 286 -12.82 -8.67 13.37
N ARG A 287 -13.55 -9.13 14.39
CA ARG A 287 -13.83 -8.31 15.58
C ARG A 287 -12.56 -7.94 16.33
N PHE A 288 -11.64 -8.89 16.52
CA PHE A 288 -10.35 -8.62 17.15
C PHE A 288 -9.51 -7.62 16.34
N ASN A 289 -9.46 -7.80 15.02
CA ASN A 289 -8.73 -6.90 14.13
C ASN A 289 -9.32 -5.48 14.14
N LEU A 290 -10.65 -5.36 14.14
CA LEU A 290 -11.32 -4.07 14.23
C LEU A 290 -10.96 -3.35 15.54
N ALA A 291 -11.06 -4.05 16.68
CA ALA A 291 -10.70 -3.48 17.99
C ALA A 291 -9.23 -3.02 18.04
N ARG A 292 -8.32 -3.78 17.42
CA ARG A 292 -6.91 -3.38 17.29
C ARG A 292 -6.75 -2.13 16.42
N ALA A 293 -7.40 -2.09 15.25
CA ALA A 293 -7.36 -0.95 14.36
C ALA A 293 -7.92 0.33 15.02
N GLU A 294 -8.97 0.21 15.82
CA GLU A 294 -9.52 1.33 16.61
C GLU A 294 -8.51 1.88 17.62
N GLU A 295 -7.76 1.03 18.32
CA GLU A 295 -6.71 1.48 19.25
C GLU A 295 -5.53 2.12 18.52
N GLU A 296 -5.11 1.58 17.37
CA GLU A 296 -4.07 2.18 16.54
C GLU A 296 -4.47 3.58 16.06
N VAL A 297 -5.72 3.76 15.60
CA VAL A 297 -6.26 5.08 15.21
C VAL A 297 -6.21 6.05 16.38
N LYS A 298 -6.53 5.60 17.60
CA LYS A 298 -6.49 6.43 18.80
C LYS A 298 -5.07 6.88 19.14
N VAL A 299 -4.09 5.97 19.11
CA VAL A 299 -2.68 6.32 19.33
C VAL A 299 -2.20 7.32 18.26
N LEU A 300 -2.50 7.06 16.98
CA LEU A 300 -2.15 7.98 15.88
C LEU A 300 -2.82 9.34 16.04
N PHE A 301 -4.04 9.40 16.57
CA PHE A 301 -4.71 10.67 16.86
C PHE A 301 -3.97 11.45 17.95
N GLU A 302 -3.58 10.80 19.04
CA GLU A 302 -2.79 11.41 20.12
C GLU A 302 -1.42 11.91 19.62
N GLU A 303 -0.72 11.11 18.83
CA GLU A 303 0.55 11.49 18.21
C GLU A 303 0.40 12.70 17.27
N ASN A 304 -0.65 12.70 16.44
CA ASN A 304 -0.95 13.83 15.56
C ASN A 304 -1.29 15.11 16.36
N GLU A 305 -1.96 14.99 17.51
CA GLU A 305 -2.23 16.13 18.38
C GLU A 305 -0.93 16.74 18.93
N VAL A 306 0.02 15.89 19.35
CA VAL A 306 1.35 16.33 19.81
C VAL A 306 2.14 16.99 18.68
N LEU A 307 2.18 16.36 17.50
CA LEU A 307 2.84 16.90 16.32
C LEU A 307 2.23 18.24 15.90
N HIS A 308 0.91 18.40 15.98
CA HIS A 308 0.22 19.65 15.69
C HIS A 308 0.63 20.77 16.67
N LYS A 309 0.69 20.46 17.97
CA LYS A 309 1.17 21.42 19.00
C LYS A 309 2.62 21.84 18.73
N GLU A 310 3.47 20.90 18.35
CA GLU A 310 4.88 21.15 18.05
C GLU A 310 5.07 21.97 16.78
N ASN A 311 4.37 21.64 15.70
CA ASN A 311 4.37 22.45 14.46
C ASN A 311 3.91 23.89 14.73
N LYS A 312 2.88 24.08 15.55
CA LYS A 312 2.42 25.40 15.96
C LYS A 312 3.45 26.16 16.80
N ARG A 313 4.27 25.46 17.59
CA ARG A 313 5.40 26.04 18.34
C ARG A 313 6.52 26.47 17.40
N LEU A 314 6.92 25.60 16.48
CA LEU A 314 7.95 25.88 15.48
C LEU A 314 7.57 27.07 14.58
N LEU A 315 6.33 27.13 14.12
CA LEU A 315 5.84 28.23 13.29
C LEU A 315 5.88 29.57 14.04
N ARG A 316 5.60 29.57 15.36
CA ARG A 316 5.75 30.76 16.21
C ARG A 316 7.20 31.19 16.34
N HIS A 317 8.12 30.26 16.59
CA HIS A 317 9.55 30.56 16.65
C HIS A 317 10.11 31.05 15.31
N GLN A 318 9.65 30.50 14.18
CA GLN A 318 10.03 31.01 12.86
C GLN A 318 9.52 32.43 12.67
N LYS A 319 8.27 32.72 13.05
CA LYS A 319 7.70 34.07 12.97
C LYS A 319 8.41 35.07 13.88
N GLU A 320 8.81 34.65 15.09
CA GLU A 320 9.62 35.43 16.03
C GLU A 320 11.02 35.72 15.48
N ARG A 321 11.68 34.74 14.85
CA ARG A 321 12.96 34.94 14.14
C ARG A 321 12.85 35.80 12.88
N CYS A 322 11.66 35.89 12.27
CA CYS A 322 11.40 36.68 11.07
C CYS A 322 10.93 38.12 11.38
N HIS A 323 10.85 38.54 12.64
CA HIS A 323 10.68 39.97 12.96
C HIS A 323 12.05 40.69 12.87
N PRO A 324 12.20 41.71 11.99
CA PRO A 324 13.45 42.44 11.84
C PRO A 324 13.55 43.44 12.98
N GLY A 325 14.18 43.05 14.08
CA GLY A 325 14.19 43.91 15.27
C GLY A 325 15.04 43.43 16.41
N SER A 326 16.27 42.96 16.16
CA SER A 326 17.31 43.04 17.18
C SER A 326 18.69 42.93 16.55
N SER A 327 19.50 43.93 16.86
CA SER A 327 20.84 44.16 16.34
C SER A 327 21.80 43.09 16.85
N GLU A 328 22.51 42.40 15.94
CA GLU A 328 23.89 42.00 16.24
C GLU A 328 24.74 41.96 14.97
N LYS A 329 25.92 42.57 15.09
CA LYS A 329 26.81 42.98 14.00
C LYS A 329 27.66 41.83 13.46
N ARG A 330 28.16 42.07 12.24
CA ARG A 330 29.33 41.47 11.54
C ARG A 330 28.99 40.18 10.77
N THR A 331 29.38 39.94 9.52
CA THR A 331 30.40 40.49 8.60
C THR A 331 29.91 40.34 7.16
N GLY A 332 30.37 41.21 6.26
CA GLY A 332 29.79 41.39 4.93
C GLY A 332 30.05 40.30 3.89
N SER A 333 29.28 40.41 2.81
CA SER A 333 29.70 40.21 1.43
C SER A 333 28.55 40.62 0.51
N ALA A 334 28.89 41.32 -0.57
CA ALA A 334 27.96 41.86 -1.54
C ALA A 334 27.32 40.75 -2.38
N SER A 335 26.03 40.86 -2.72
CA SER A 335 25.51 40.37 -4.01
C SER A 335 24.11 40.92 -4.32
N ALA A 336 23.76 40.87 -5.59
CA ALA A 336 22.93 41.81 -6.33
C ALA A 336 21.41 41.82 -6.01
N LYS A 337 20.85 42.98 -6.37
CA LYS A 337 19.44 43.36 -6.48
C LYS A 337 18.64 42.35 -7.32
N GLY A 338 17.64 41.71 -6.72
CA GLY A 338 16.69 40.81 -7.38
C GLY A 338 15.26 41.07 -6.91
N ASN A 339 14.35 41.26 -7.88
CA ASN A 339 12.97 41.71 -7.72
C ASN A 339 12.06 40.75 -6.95
N LYS A 340 11.10 41.34 -6.21
CA LYS A 340 9.93 40.68 -5.61
C LYS A 340 9.03 40.08 -6.70
N ARG A 341 8.70 38.79 -6.61
CA ARG A 341 7.37 38.26 -7.00
C ARG A 341 6.90 37.21 -5.99
N LYS A 342 5.61 37.32 -5.67
CA LYS A 342 4.86 36.55 -4.66
C LYS A 342 4.52 35.17 -5.23
N THR A 343 4.63 34.12 -4.42
CA THR A 343 4.07 32.79 -4.73
C THR A 343 2.81 32.55 -3.90
N SER A 344 1.74 32.15 -4.57
CA SER A 344 0.44 31.74 -4.00
C SER A 344 0.41 30.21 -3.86
N PRO A 345 -0.28 29.64 -2.86
CA PRO A 345 -0.47 28.20 -2.75
C PRO A 345 -1.80 27.75 -3.38
N LEU A 346 -1.79 26.78 -4.30
CA LEU A 346 -2.98 26.03 -4.71
C LEU A 346 -2.67 24.52 -4.75
N THR A 347 -3.18 23.79 -3.75
CA THR A 347 -4.26 22.77 -3.85
C THR A 347 -3.90 21.52 -4.66
N SER A 348 -3.45 20.47 -3.95
CA SER A 348 -3.44 19.10 -4.45
C SER A 348 -4.75 18.40 -4.11
N SER A 349 -5.39 17.80 -5.10
CA SER A 349 -6.44 16.78 -4.92
C SER A 349 -5.91 15.46 -5.51
N PRO A 350 -6.10 14.30 -4.86
CA PRO A 350 -5.55 13.05 -5.32
C PRO A 350 -6.52 12.35 -6.29
N ILE A 351 -6.00 11.95 -7.46
CA ILE A 351 -6.65 10.96 -8.33
C ILE A 351 -5.94 9.63 -8.13
N GLU A 352 -6.73 8.66 -7.69
CA GLU A 352 -6.33 7.31 -7.35
C GLU A 352 -6.26 6.46 -8.63
N GLY A 353 -5.06 6.07 -9.05
CA GLY A 353 -4.83 5.19 -10.18
C GLY A 353 -3.81 4.13 -9.80
N LYS A 354 -4.27 2.91 -9.55
CA LYS A 354 -3.42 1.73 -9.31
C LYS A 354 -2.55 1.46 -10.54
N ILE A 355 -1.22 1.55 -10.39
CA ILE A 355 -0.26 1.10 -11.39
C ILE A 355 0.50 -0.09 -10.81
N ASN A 356 0.44 -1.23 -11.52
CA ASN A 356 1.13 -2.48 -11.18
C ASN A 356 2.64 -2.34 -11.43
N PHE A 357 3.46 -2.80 -10.48
CA PHE A 357 4.92 -2.72 -10.54
C PHE A 357 5.52 -3.99 -11.16
N GLY A 358 5.99 -3.87 -12.40
CA GLY A 358 6.97 -4.78 -12.99
C GLY A 358 8.38 -4.22 -12.78
N ASP A 359 9.30 -5.08 -12.36
CA ASP A 359 10.71 -4.84 -12.02
C ASP A 359 11.57 -4.40 -13.22
N GLY A 360 11.33 -3.20 -13.74
CA GLY A 360 11.99 -2.74 -14.96
C GLY A 360 11.94 -1.24 -15.19
N ASP A 361 12.34 -0.41 -14.22
CA ASP A 361 12.54 1.02 -14.47
C ASP A 361 13.94 1.47 -14.05
N SER A 362 14.81 1.54 -15.05
CA SER A 362 16.03 2.35 -14.98
C SER A 362 15.60 3.82 -14.95
N PRO A 363 16.16 4.67 -14.06
CA PRO A 363 15.72 6.06 -13.94
C PRO A 363 15.83 6.77 -15.29
N ARG A 364 14.69 7.26 -15.80
CA ARG A 364 14.62 8.00 -17.05
C ARG A 364 15.46 9.28 -16.94
N LYS A 365 16.12 9.65 -18.04
CA LYS A 365 16.90 10.90 -18.10
C LYS A 365 15.96 12.08 -18.37
N PRO A 366 16.28 13.28 -17.85
CA PRO A 366 15.53 14.49 -18.18
C PRO A 366 15.45 14.70 -19.69
N LEU A 367 14.30 15.22 -20.14
CA LEU A 367 14.15 15.60 -21.54
C LEU A 367 15.20 16.65 -21.87
N SER A 368 15.95 16.41 -22.95
CA SER A 368 16.90 17.41 -23.43
C SER A 368 16.12 18.66 -23.88
N PRO A 369 16.67 19.88 -23.70
CA PRO A 369 16.03 21.09 -24.18
C PRO A 369 15.66 20.95 -25.66
N LEU A 370 14.37 21.10 -25.97
CA LEU A 370 13.89 21.00 -27.35
C LEU A 370 14.54 22.11 -28.18
N LEU A 371 15.40 21.72 -29.11
CA LEU A 371 16.12 22.66 -29.98
C LEU A 371 15.11 23.54 -30.72
N HIS A 372 15.34 24.86 -30.65
CA HIS A 372 14.57 25.82 -31.43
C HIS A 372 14.66 25.47 -32.92
N ASN A 373 13.54 25.08 -33.52
CA ASN A 373 13.40 25.11 -34.98
C ASN A 373 13.32 26.59 -35.40
N SER A 374 14.49 27.21 -35.53
CA SER A 374 14.63 28.53 -36.14
C SER A 374 14.58 28.35 -37.67
N PRO A 375 13.73 29.07 -38.41
CA PRO A 375 13.58 28.93 -39.85
C PRO A 375 14.72 29.65 -40.63
N GLU A 376 15.97 29.42 -40.23
CA GLU A 376 17.16 30.03 -40.85
C GLU A 376 18.31 29.01 -40.93
N SER A 377 18.11 27.88 -41.63
CA SER A 377 19.24 26.98 -41.96
C SER A 377 19.16 26.29 -43.32
N ARG A 378 18.22 26.70 -44.19
CA ARG A 378 18.17 26.26 -45.59
C ARG A 378 18.92 27.19 -46.54
N MET A 379 20.11 27.65 -46.18
CA MET A 379 21.06 28.18 -47.17
C MET A 379 22.46 27.73 -46.76
N HIS A 380 23.25 27.32 -47.75
CA HIS A 380 24.60 26.72 -47.65
C HIS A 380 24.64 25.18 -47.59
N LYS A 381 24.17 24.56 -48.67
CA LYS A 381 25.00 23.56 -49.36
C LYS A 381 25.62 24.22 -50.59
N LYS A 382 26.94 24.36 -50.58
CA LYS A 382 27.77 24.43 -51.77
C LYS A 382 28.85 23.37 -51.63
#